data_AF-A0A7V5HMQ6-F1
#
_entry.id   AF-A0A7V5HMQ6-F1
#
_cell.length_a   1.000
_cell.length_b   1.000
_cell.length_c   1.000
_cell.angle_alpha   90.00
_cell.angle_beta   90.00
_cell.angle_gamma   90.00
#
_symmetry.space_group_name_H-M   'P 1'
#
loop_
_entity.id
_entity.type
_entity.pdbx_description
1 polymer ?
#
loop_
_entity_poly.entity_id
_entity_poly.type
_entity_poly.pdbx_seq_one_letter_code
_entity_poly.pdbx_strand_id
1 'polypeptide(L)'
;MFCLRYIYYVKLDKKVPKSPFLGFRGGGESKFFSAFLLVIVFLALILMIVQLTSKPKFLEEKNMRLSFSAETRKDMVQFGLKVPLYAKPSGESEVIKYYENPEEKFIMIERQRKIWVKVVDEKQDTGWLSVFFLKKDLTN
;
A
#
# COMPACT_ATOMS: atom_id res chain seq x y z
N MET A 1 -18.12 -2.07 -37.62
CA MET A 1 -18.22 -1.35 -38.90
C MET A 1 -17.77 0.09 -38.62
N PHE A 2 -16.82 0.61 -39.42
CA PHE A 2 -16.11 1.92 -39.33
C PHE A 2 -15.19 2.12 -38.09
N CYS A 3 -13.96 2.64 -38.17
CA CYS A 3 -13.02 2.92 -39.27
C CYS A 3 -11.72 3.51 -38.68
N LEU A 4 -10.64 3.51 -39.49
CA LEU A 4 -9.55 4.52 -39.56
C LEU A 4 -8.48 4.44 -38.45
N ARG A 5 -7.17 4.44 -38.72
CA ARG A 5 -6.33 5.07 -39.76
C ARG A 5 -5.07 4.20 -39.94
N TYR A 6 -4.72 3.73 -41.15
CA TYR A 6 -3.77 4.40 -42.03
C TYR A 6 -2.64 5.15 -41.30
N ILE A 7 -1.52 4.47 -41.05
CA ILE A 7 -0.23 5.12 -40.85
C ILE A 7 0.75 4.53 -41.86
N TYR A 8 0.79 5.21 -43.00
CA TYR A 8 1.99 5.57 -43.75
C TYR A 8 3.15 4.55 -43.78
N TYR A 9 3.19 3.78 -44.87
CA TYR A 9 4.44 3.31 -45.46
C TYR A 9 5.22 4.52 -45.98
N VAL A 10 6.06 5.12 -45.13
CA VAL A 10 7.10 6.03 -45.59
C VAL A 10 8.30 5.17 -46.02
N LYS A 11 8.49 5.16 -47.34
CA LYS A 11 9.70 4.73 -48.04
C LYS A 11 10.84 5.64 -47.57
N LEU A 12 11.58 5.22 -46.55
CA LEU A 12 12.84 5.85 -46.13
C LEU A 12 14.00 4.95 -46.57
N ASP A 13 14.43 5.22 -47.79
CA ASP A 13 15.77 4.95 -48.27
C ASP A 13 16.75 5.74 -47.38
N LYS A 14 17.37 5.08 -46.40
CA LYS A 14 18.57 5.55 -45.70
C LYS A 14 19.16 4.42 -44.85
N LYS A 15 20.30 3.91 -45.33
CA LYS A 15 21.33 3.11 -44.62
C LYS A 15 21.08 2.93 -43.11
N VAL A 16 20.47 1.80 -42.75
CA VAL A 16 20.45 1.31 -41.36
C VAL A 16 21.75 0.51 -41.13
N PRO A 17 22.56 0.80 -40.09
CA PRO A 17 23.73 -0.01 -39.80
C PRO A 17 23.27 -1.43 -39.48
N LYS A 18 23.96 -2.42 -40.05
CA LYS A 18 23.76 -3.84 -39.80
C LYS A 18 23.62 -4.07 -38.29
N SER A 19 22.45 -4.57 -37.89
CA SER A 19 22.20 -5.16 -36.59
C SER A 19 23.34 -6.12 -36.21
N PRO A 20 23.80 -6.18 -34.96
CA PRO A 20 24.83 -7.12 -34.52
C PRO A 20 24.25 -8.53 -34.29
N PHE A 21 23.23 -8.92 -35.04
CA PHE A 21 22.79 -10.32 -35.10
C PHE A 21 23.67 -11.05 -36.11
N LEU A 22 24.93 -11.23 -35.74
CA LEU A 22 25.90 -12.04 -36.45
C LEU A 22 26.01 -13.39 -35.75
N GLY A 23 25.41 -14.40 -36.41
CA GLY A 23 25.79 -15.81 -36.41
C GLY A 23 26.34 -16.42 -35.13
N PHE A 24 25.47 -16.94 -34.26
CA PHE A 24 25.86 -17.97 -33.29
C PHE A 24 25.87 -19.33 -34.00
N ARG A 25 27.07 -19.70 -34.50
CA ARG A 25 27.39 -21.00 -35.07
C ARG A 25 27.68 -21.97 -33.91
N GLY A 26 27.00 -23.12 -33.91
CA GLY A 26 26.87 -24.01 -32.77
C GLY A 26 28.16 -24.57 -32.14
N GLY A 27 28.04 -24.96 -30.87
CA GLY A 27 28.99 -25.87 -30.22
C GLY A 27 28.88 -25.95 -28.69
N GLY A 28 28.73 -24.83 -27.98
CA GLY A 28 28.77 -24.82 -26.51
C GLY A 28 27.94 -23.74 -25.81
N GLU A 29 27.47 -22.73 -26.52
CA GLU A 29 26.89 -21.51 -25.94
C GLU A 29 25.41 -21.63 -25.56
N SER A 30 24.69 -22.61 -26.12
CA SER A 30 23.28 -22.87 -25.77
C SER A 30 23.11 -23.34 -24.32
N LYS A 31 24.10 -24.06 -23.78
CA LYS A 31 24.10 -24.50 -22.38
C LYS A 31 24.27 -23.31 -21.44
N PHE A 32 25.17 -22.38 -21.74
CA PHE A 32 25.38 -21.16 -20.94
C PHE A 32 24.16 -20.23 -20.99
N PHE A 33 23.56 -20.04 -22.17
CA PHE A 33 22.35 -19.22 -22.30
C PHE A 33 21.15 -19.84 -21.56
N SER A 34 20.99 -21.17 -21.64
CA SER A 34 19.95 -21.88 -20.91
C SER A 34 20.14 -21.84 -19.39
N ALA A 35 21.38 -21.96 -18.91
CA ALA A 35 21.72 -21.89 -17.50
C ALA A 35 21.51 -20.48 -16.94
N PHE A 36 21.89 -19.44 -17.70
CA PHE A 36 21.66 -18.05 -17.33
C PHE A 36 20.16 -17.72 -17.25
N LEU A 37 19.36 -18.21 -18.21
CA LEU A 37 17.91 -18.05 -18.19
C LEU A 37 17.28 -18.73 -16.95
N LEU A 38 17.74 -19.94 -16.62
CA LEU A 38 17.28 -20.68 -15.43
C LEU A 38 17.57 -19.94 -14.13
N VAL A 39 18.77 -19.36 -14.00
CA VAL A 39 19.15 -18.55 -12.82
C VAL A 39 18.27 -17.31 -12.69
N ILE A 40 17.95 -16.63 -13.79
CA ILE A 40 17.06 -15.46 -13.77
C ILE A 40 15.64 -15.84 -13.34
N VAL A 41 15.09 -16.95 -13.87
CA VAL A 41 13.76 -17.44 -13.49
C VAL A 41 13.74 -17.84 -12.01
N PHE A 42 14.79 -18.49 -11.52
CA PHE A 42 14.91 -18.86 -10.11
C PHE A 42 15.02 -17.63 -9.20
N LEU A 43 15.78 -16.61 -9.60
CA LEU A 43 15.88 -15.34 -8.90
C LEU A 43 14.52 -14.60 -8.85
N ALA A 44 13.78 -14.59 -9.96
CA ALA A 44 12.45 -13.99 -10.03
C ALA A 44 11.44 -14.69 -9.11
N LEU A 45 11.49 -16.03 -9.04
CA LEU A 45 10.68 -16.81 -8.10
C LEU A 45 11.02 -16.49 -6.64
N ILE A 46 12.31 -16.41 -6.29
CA ILE A 46 12.74 -16.02 -4.94
C ILE A 46 12.25 -14.62 -4.61
N LEU A 47 12.39 -13.65 -5.53
CA LEU A 47 11.90 -12.28 -5.33
C LEU A 47 10.38 -12.24 -5.14
N MET A 48 9.63 -13.05 -5.90
CA MET A 48 8.18 -13.16 -5.74
C MET A 48 7.79 -13.74 -4.38
N ILE A 49 8.50 -14.78 -3.91
CA ILE A 49 8.30 -15.35 -2.57
C ILE A 49 8.67 -14.35 -1.47
N VAL A 50 9.75 -13.58 -1.63
CA VAL A 50 10.16 -12.52 -0.71
C VAL A 50 9.09 -11.41 -0.67
N GLN A 51 8.48 -11.06 -1.79
CA GLN A 51 7.36 -10.10 -1.81
C GLN A 51 6.08 -10.65 -1.16
N LEU A 52 5.80 -11.95 -1.28
CA LEU A 52 4.69 -12.61 -0.59
C LEU A 52 4.90 -12.77 0.92
N THR A 53 6.14 -12.97 1.37
CA THR A 53 6.50 -13.17 2.78
C THR A 53 6.87 -11.88 3.52
N SER A 54 7.26 -10.83 2.79
CA SER A 54 7.41 -9.49 3.34
C SER A 54 6.03 -8.93 3.67
N LYS A 55 5.55 -9.25 4.88
CA LYS A 55 4.44 -8.56 5.51
C LYS A 55 4.64 -7.06 5.32
N PRO A 56 3.64 -6.29 4.85
CA PRO A 56 3.80 -4.85 4.74
C PRO A 56 4.20 -4.31 6.11
N LYS A 57 5.34 -3.60 6.18
CA LYS A 57 5.97 -3.06 7.41
C LYS A 57 5.06 -2.15 8.26
N PHE A 58 3.83 -1.91 7.82
CA PHE A 58 2.78 -1.21 8.55
C PHE A 58 1.93 -2.10 9.49
N LEU A 59 2.28 -3.39 9.67
CA LEU A 59 1.46 -4.38 10.36
C LEU A 59 1.89 -4.82 11.78
N GLU A 60 3.03 -4.36 12.33
CA GLU A 60 3.59 -5.02 13.53
C GLU A 60 3.64 -4.21 14.84
N GLU A 61 3.42 -2.89 14.85
CA GLU A 61 3.50 -2.13 16.10
C GLU A 61 2.17 -2.16 16.87
N LYS A 62 1.89 -3.25 17.58
CA LYS A 62 0.97 -3.23 18.72
C LYS A 62 1.46 -2.16 19.73
N ASN A 63 0.54 -1.46 20.38
CA ASN A 63 0.81 -0.34 21.29
C ASN A 63 1.37 0.94 20.64
N MET A 64 1.12 1.14 19.34
CA MET A 64 1.41 2.42 18.68
C MET A 64 0.50 3.53 19.23
N ARG A 65 1.08 4.70 19.52
CA ARG A 65 0.32 5.91 19.81
C ARG A 65 -0.25 6.51 18.53
N LEU A 66 -1.54 6.79 18.55
CA LEU A 66 -2.30 7.41 17.48
C LEU A 66 -2.92 8.71 17.98
N SER A 67 -3.07 9.66 17.08
CA SER A 67 -3.79 10.91 17.32
C SER A 67 -4.69 11.20 16.13
N PHE A 68 -5.60 12.17 16.28
CA PHE A 68 -6.43 12.60 15.17
C PHE A 68 -5.57 13.19 14.03
N SER A 69 -5.96 12.86 12.80
CA SER A 69 -5.30 13.39 11.60
C SER A 69 -5.39 14.92 11.55
N ALA A 70 -4.50 15.59 10.82
CA ALA A 70 -4.54 17.05 10.72
C ALA A 70 -5.86 17.56 10.12
N GLU A 71 -6.41 16.83 9.14
CA GLU A 71 -7.70 17.12 8.52
C GLU A 71 -8.83 16.95 9.53
N THR A 72 -8.88 15.80 10.22
CA THR A 72 -9.90 15.56 11.25
C THR A 72 -9.85 16.59 12.37
N ARG A 73 -8.66 16.95 12.87
CA ARG A 73 -8.52 18.01 13.89
C ARG A 73 -9.04 19.35 13.40
N LYS A 74 -8.74 19.71 12.15
CA LYS A 74 -9.27 20.93 11.53
C LYS A 74 -10.79 20.89 11.45
N ASP A 75 -11.36 19.75 11.05
CA ASP A 75 -12.82 19.60 10.94
C ASP A 75 -13.53 19.61 12.30
N MET A 76 -12.90 19.05 13.34
CA MET A 76 -13.38 19.13 14.72
C MET A 76 -13.43 20.58 15.21
N VAL A 77 -12.40 21.38 14.92
CA VAL A 77 -12.33 22.79 15.36
C VAL A 77 -13.24 23.69 14.51
N GLN A 78 -13.25 23.51 13.19
CA GLN A 78 -13.99 24.41 12.29
C GLN A 78 -15.48 24.07 12.20
N PHE A 79 -15.83 22.79 12.19
CA PHE A 79 -17.20 22.33 11.97
C PHE A 79 -17.81 21.65 13.20
N GLY A 80 -17.09 21.56 14.32
CA GLY A 80 -17.58 20.86 15.51
C GLY A 80 -17.79 19.36 15.27
N LEU A 81 -17.02 18.77 14.34
CA LEU A 81 -17.10 17.33 14.05
C LEU A 81 -16.88 16.54 15.34
N LYS A 82 -17.79 15.60 15.63
CA LYS A 82 -17.64 14.66 16.75
C LYS A 82 -17.26 13.31 16.19
N VAL A 83 -16.16 12.72 16.67
CA VAL A 83 -15.67 11.44 16.16
C VAL A 83 -16.23 10.30 17.02
N PRO A 84 -17.04 9.38 16.45
CA PRO A 84 -17.62 8.26 17.20
C PRO A 84 -16.63 7.13 17.45
N LEU A 85 -16.64 6.60 18.68
CA LEU A 85 -16.04 5.33 19.08
C LEU A 85 -17.09 4.21 19.00
N TYR A 86 -16.84 3.18 18.22
CA TYR A 86 -17.80 2.10 17.98
C TYR A 86 -17.52 0.86 18.82
N ALA A 87 -18.56 0.13 19.21
CA ALA A 87 -18.42 -1.17 19.89
C ALA A 87 -17.88 -2.28 18.97
N LYS A 88 -18.18 -2.19 17.67
CA LYS A 88 -17.75 -3.14 16.64
C LYS A 88 -17.10 -2.39 15.46
N PRO A 89 -16.26 -3.07 14.65
CA PRO A 89 -15.59 -2.51 13.47
C PRO A 89 -16.57 -2.31 12.29
N SER A 90 -17.64 -1.54 12.48
CA SER A 90 -18.67 -1.24 11.51
C SER A 90 -19.25 0.15 11.75
N GLY A 91 -19.54 0.90 10.67
CA GLY A 91 -20.18 2.22 10.77
C GLY A 91 -21.63 2.18 11.24
N GLU A 92 -22.29 1.02 11.14
CA GLU A 92 -23.65 0.78 11.65
C GLU A 92 -23.65 0.24 13.08
N SER A 93 -22.46 0.13 13.71
CA SER A 93 -22.35 -0.32 15.09
C SER A 93 -22.90 0.73 16.06
N GLU A 94 -23.32 0.26 17.24
CA GLU A 94 -23.55 1.11 18.40
C GLU A 94 -22.31 1.95 18.70
N VAL A 95 -22.55 3.24 18.95
CA VAL A 95 -21.54 4.21 19.34
C VAL A 95 -21.45 4.25 20.86
N ILE A 96 -20.27 3.95 21.39
CA ILE A 96 -19.98 3.97 22.83
C ILE A 96 -19.84 5.40 23.32
N LYS A 97 -19.12 6.23 22.54
CA LYS A 97 -18.68 7.56 22.95
C LYS A 97 -18.40 8.43 21.73
N TYR A 98 -18.50 9.74 21.91
CA TYR A 98 -18.07 10.72 20.91
C TYR A 98 -16.89 11.52 21.47
N TYR A 99 -15.87 11.71 20.65
CA TYR A 99 -14.73 12.57 20.94
C TYR A 99 -14.94 13.95 20.35
N GLU A 100 -14.76 14.97 21.18
CA GLU A 100 -14.87 16.39 20.80
C GLU A 100 -13.53 17.12 20.95
N ASN A 101 -12.58 16.55 21.70
CA ASN A 101 -11.25 17.11 21.87
C ASN A 101 -10.33 16.71 20.69
N PRO A 102 -9.81 17.65 19.89
CA PRO A 102 -8.92 17.34 18.78
C PRO A 102 -7.53 16.85 19.21
N GLU A 103 -7.15 17.05 20.49
CA GLU A 103 -5.86 16.60 21.03
C GLU A 103 -5.91 15.23 21.71
N GLU A 104 -7.03 14.51 21.61
CA GLU A 104 -7.16 13.17 22.18
C GLU A 104 -6.12 12.21 21.60
N LYS A 105 -5.51 11.41 22.48
CA LYS A 105 -4.51 10.41 22.14
C LYS A 105 -5.04 9.01 22.40
N PHE A 106 -4.60 8.09 21.56
CA PHE A 106 -5.08 6.72 21.55
C PHE A 106 -3.91 5.75 21.50
N ILE A 107 -4.06 4.60 22.15
CA ILE A 107 -3.12 3.48 22.03
C ILE A 107 -3.80 2.41 21.18
N MET A 108 -3.16 2.04 20.07
CA MET A 108 -3.64 0.95 19.22
C MET A 108 -3.40 -0.41 19.88
N ILE A 109 -4.47 -1.18 20.08
CA ILE A 109 -4.41 -2.57 20.50
C ILE A 109 -4.30 -3.49 19.27
N GLU A 110 -5.22 -3.30 18.34
CA GLU A 110 -5.47 -4.23 17.23
C GLU A 110 -5.95 -3.48 15.99
N ARG A 111 -5.66 -4.01 14.80
CA ARG A 111 -6.16 -3.47 13.54
C ARG A 111 -6.88 -4.53 12.74
N GLN A 112 -8.07 -4.20 12.25
CA GLN A 112 -8.90 -5.10 11.45
C GLN A 112 -9.11 -4.56 10.03
N ARG A 113 -8.85 -5.41 9.03
CA ARG A 113 -9.13 -5.17 7.60
C ARG A 113 -8.57 -3.85 7.05
N LYS A 114 -7.53 -3.30 7.67
CA LYS A 114 -6.89 -2.00 7.35
C LYS A 114 -7.79 -0.76 7.50
N ILE A 115 -9.07 -0.91 7.83
CA ILE A 115 -10.06 0.20 7.89
C ILE A 115 -10.39 0.56 9.34
N TRP A 116 -10.34 -0.42 10.24
CA TRP A 116 -10.72 -0.24 11.65
C TRP A 116 -9.56 -0.54 12.57
N VAL A 117 -9.44 0.24 13.64
CA VAL A 117 -8.44 0.08 14.68
C VAL A 117 -9.13 0.03 16.01
N LYS A 118 -8.83 -0.99 16.80
CA LYS A 118 -9.20 -1.07 18.20
C LYS A 118 -8.22 -0.23 19.01
N VAL A 119 -8.76 0.74 19.74
CA VAL A 119 -7.98 1.70 20.51
C VAL A 119 -8.38 1.69 21.98
N VAL A 120 -7.46 2.12 22.82
CA VAL A 120 -7.71 2.56 24.21
C VAL A 120 -7.43 4.04 24.29
N ASP A 121 -8.33 4.82 24.88
CA ASP A 121 -8.10 6.24 25.15
C ASP A 121 -7.43 6.48 26.51
N GLU A 122 -7.14 7.74 26.84
CA GLU A 122 -6.49 8.11 28.11
C GLU A 122 -7.36 7.77 29.34
N LYS A 123 -8.68 7.66 29.17
CA LYS A 123 -9.64 7.28 30.21
C LYS A 123 -9.84 5.78 30.33
N GLN A 124 -9.05 4.99 29.59
CA GLN A 124 -9.13 3.53 29.51
C GLN A 124 -10.42 3.00 28.83
N ASP A 125 -11.18 3.84 28.14
CA ASP A 125 -12.29 3.36 27.32
C ASP A 125 -11.73 2.65 26.09
N THR A 126 -12.32 1.51 25.75
CA THR A 126 -11.87 0.69 24.63
C THR A 126 -12.95 0.57 23.57
N GLY A 127 -12.59 0.76 22.31
CA GLY A 127 -13.52 0.60 21.19
C GLY A 127 -12.83 0.65 19.84
N TRP A 128 -13.62 0.79 18.79
CA TRP A 128 -13.18 0.79 17.40
C TRP A 128 -13.29 2.19 16.80
N LEU A 129 -12.20 2.64 16.21
CA LEU A 129 -12.14 3.86 15.40
C LEU A 129 -11.82 3.51 13.96
N SER A 130 -12.36 4.33 13.06
CA SER A 130 -11.98 4.29 11.66
C SER A 130 -10.58 4.86 11.47
N VAL A 131 -9.76 4.16 10.70
CA VAL A 131 -8.38 4.58 10.35
C VAL A 131 -8.36 5.93 9.66
N PHE A 132 -9.45 6.30 8.96
CA PHE A 132 -9.53 7.57 8.23
C PHE A 132 -9.43 8.80 9.15
N PHE A 133 -9.77 8.67 10.43
CA PHE A 133 -9.66 9.77 11.40
C PHE A 133 -8.28 9.87 12.05
N LEU A 134 -7.43 8.86 11.87
CA LEU A 134 -6.24 8.66 12.70
C LEU A 134 -4.95 8.83 11.91
N LYS A 135 -3.91 9.28 12.61
CA LYS A 135 -2.53 9.29 12.13
C LYS A 135 -1.63 8.74 13.24
N LYS A 136 -0.51 8.13 12.83
CA LYS A 136 0.56 7.78 13.77
C LYS A 136 1.06 9.05 14.45
N ASP A 137 1.05 9.06 15.77
CA ASP A 137 1.69 10.14 16.52
C ASP A 137 3.21 9.94 16.44
N LEU A 138 3.89 10.94 15.90
CA LEU A 138 5.35 10.95 15.73
C LEU A 138 6.04 11.76 16.83
N THR A 139 5.28 12.30 17.79
CA THR A 139 5.85 12.97 18.95
C THR A 139 6.31 11.92 19.96
N ASN A 140 7.64 11.83 20.13
CA ASN A 140 8.29 11.10 21.22
C ASN A 140 8.22 11.93 22.50
#